data_AF-A0A0R3T7U3-F1
#
_entry.id   AF-A0A0R3T7U3-F1
#
_cell.length_a   1.000
_cell.length_b   1.000
_cell.length_c   1.000
_cell.angle_alpha   90.00
_cell.angle_beta   90.00
_cell.angle_gamma   90.00
#
_symmetry.space_group_name_H-M   'P 1'
#
loop_
_entity.id
_entity.type
_entity.pdbx_description
1 polymer ?
#
loop_
_entity_poly.entity_id
_entity_poly.type
_entity_poly.pdbx_seq_one_letter_code
_entity_poly.pdbx_strand_id
1 'polypeptide(L)'
;MTIPPNNFNFTLLDEGEMRRLLGYESKSKRLPICGTLGKKCYATANEGGSLYRLFPSRMEYIAYFLNYYFSSDNTIQDRRMRPALIEYSGLSVVELLDFGRLRLVNTQLWEIISAITTRLPHLKFDINKSVGLYVCRKDKYYAIDATIEELLARVH
;
A
#
# COMPACT_ATOMS: atom_id res chain seq x y z
N MET A 1 13.62 1.07 -7.60
CA MET A 1 12.56 0.64 -8.53
C MET A 1 11.52 -0.19 -7.77
N THR A 2 10.23 0.14 -7.88
CA THR A 2 9.14 -0.61 -7.25
C THR A 2 8.75 -1.85 -8.04
N ILE A 3 8.08 -2.78 -7.38
CA ILE A 3 7.60 -3.99 -8.02
C ILE A 3 6.34 -3.64 -8.82
N PRO A 4 6.23 -4.04 -10.10
CA PRO A 4 5.00 -3.88 -10.85
C PRO A 4 3.80 -4.51 -10.12
N PRO A 5 2.64 -3.84 -10.04
CA PRO A 5 1.46 -4.35 -9.35
C PRO A 5 1.06 -5.78 -9.76
N ASN A 6 1.27 -6.15 -11.03
CA ASN A 6 0.93 -7.47 -11.58
C ASN A 6 1.82 -8.61 -11.08
N ASN A 7 2.91 -8.32 -10.36
CA ASN A 7 3.78 -9.34 -9.77
C ASN A 7 3.34 -9.75 -8.35
N PHE A 8 2.23 -9.19 -7.86
CA PHE A 8 1.55 -9.62 -6.65
C PHE A 8 0.42 -10.59 -6.98
N ASN A 9 0.16 -11.54 -6.09
CA ASN A 9 -0.90 -12.51 -6.29
C ASN A 9 -2.24 -11.94 -5.82
N PHE A 10 -3.17 -11.72 -6.74
CA PHE A 10 -4.57 -11.41 -6.44
C PHE A 10 -5.49 -11.87 -7.58
N THR A 11 -6.76 -12.06 -7.26
CA THR A 11 -7.83 -12.23 -8.23
C THR A 11 -8.57 -10.91 -8.37
N LEU A 12 -8.82 -10.45 -9.59
CA LEU A 12 -9.73 -9.33 -9.82
C LEU A 12 -11.16 -9.84 -9.82
N LEU A 13 -12.01 -9.14 -9.08
CA LEU A 13 -13.44 -9.40 -8.98
C LEU A 13 -14.21 -8.14 -9.32
N ASP A 14 -15.35 -8.31 -9.99
CA ASP A 14 -16.32 -7.23 -10.12
C ASP A 14 -17.11 -7.02 -8.82
N GLU A 15 -17.85 -5.91 -8.76
CA GLU A 15 -18.69 -5.58 -7.60
C GLU A 15 -19.74 -6.66 -7.29
N GLY A 16 -20.31 -7.31 -8.31
CA GLY A 16 -21.33 -8.35 -8.15
C GLY A 16 -20.75 -9.63 -7.53
N GLU A 17 -19.58 -10.06 -7.98
CA GLU A 17 -18.80 -11.14 -7.39
C GLU A 17 -18.44 -10.82 -5.93
N MET A 18 -17.95 -9.61 -5.66
CA MET A 18 -17.60 -9.20 -4.30
C MET A 18 -18.83 -9.14 -3.38
N ARG A 19 -19.98 -8.66 -3.85
CA ARG A 19 -21.25 -8.67 -3.10
C ARG A 19 -21.66 -10.08 -2.70
N ARG A 20 -21.58 -11.03 -3.63
CA ARG A 20 -21.90 -12.45 -3.36
C ARG A 20 -20.96 -13.02 -2.29
N LEU A 21 -19.66 -12.75 -2.39
CA LEU A 21 -18.68 -13.20 -1.41
C LEU A 21 -18.90 -12.62 0.00
N LEU A 22 -19.38 -11.38 0.08
CA LEU A 22 -19.65 -10.71 1.35
C LEU A 22 -21.06 -10.97 1.91
N GLY A 23 -21.91 -11.73 1.20
CA GLY A 23 -23.29 -11.97 1.60
C GLY A 23 -24.19 -10.73 1.51
N TYR A 24 -23.92 -9.81 0.59
CA TYR A 24 -24.73 -8.61 0.38
C TYR A 24 -25.86 -8.93 -0.61
N GLU A 25 -27.08 -9.09 -0.09
CA GLU A 25 -28.27 -9.42 -0.90
C GLU A 25 -28.82 -8.23 -1.70
N SER A 26 -28.59 -7.00 -1.23
CA SER A 26 -29.06 -5.77 -1.88
C SER A 26 -27.94 -4.98 -2.56
N LYS A 27 -28.23 -4.43 -3.75
CA LYS A 27 -27.36 -3.49 -4.46
C LYS A 27 -27.30 -2.09 -3.82
N SER A 28 -28.26 -1.73 -2.96
CA SER A 28 -28.33 -0.37 -2.37
C SER A 28 -27.24 -0.07 -1.33
N LYS A 29 -26.67 -1.10 -0.70
CA LYS A 29 -25.64 -0.93 0.33
C LYS A 29 -24.28 -0.81 -0.33
N ARG A 30 -23.55 0.29 -0.06
CA ARG A 30 -22.17 0.45 -0.54
C ARG A 30 -21.27 -0.62 0.08
N LEU A 31 -20.45 -1.26 -0.74
CA LEU A 31 -19.47 -2.23 -0.27
C LEU A 31 -18.31 -1.54 0.48
N PRO A 32 -17.72 -2.20 1.50
CA PRO A 32 -16.52 -1.70 2.15
C PRO A 32 -15.35 -1.59 1.17
N ILE A 33 -14.53 -0.57 1.31
CA ILE A 33 -13.39 -0.37 0.40
C ILE A 33 -12.34 -1.47 0.53
N CYS A 34 -12.17 -2.06 1.71
CA CYS A 34 -11.28 -3.19 1.97
C CYS A 34 -11.71 -3.92 3.25
N GLY A 35 -11.16 -5.12 3.44
CA GLY A 35 -11.35 -5.88 4.66
C GLY A 35 -10.78 -7.29 4.56
N THR A 36 -11.14 -8.12 5.52
CA THR A 36 -10.76 -9.54 5.59
C THR A 36 -11.96 -10.43 5.24
N LEU A 37 -11.69 -11.52 4.53
CA LEU A 37 -12.66 -12.58 4.22
C LEU A 37 -12.01 -13.93 4.55
N GLY A 38 -12.21 -14.40 5.78
CA GLY A 38 -11.48 -15.55 6.32
C GLY A 38 -9.97 -15.28 6.35
N LYS A 39 -9.18 -16.10 5.65
CA LYS A 39 -7.72 -15.93 5.50
C LYS A 39 -7.30 -14.98 4.39
N LYS A 40 -8.25 -14.55 3.55
CA LYS A 40 -8.03 -13.63 2.42
C LYS A 40 -8.24 -12.19 2.85
N CYS A 41 -7.67 -11.27 2.10
CA CYS A 41 -7.95 -9.83 2.23
C CYS A 41 -8.45 -9.29 0.90
N TYR A 42 -9.24 -8.22 0.92
CA TYR A 42 -9.70 -7.56 -0.29
C TYR A 42 -9.53 -6.05 -0.21
N ALA A 43 -9.38 -5.40 -1.36
CA ALA A 43 -9.43 -3.95 -1.48
C ALA A 43 -9.94 -3.53 -2.86
N THR A 44 -10.60 -2.37 -2.94
CA THR A 44 -11.02 -1.77 -4.22
C THR A 44 -9.81 -1.53 -5.11
N ALA A 45 -9.99 -1.84 -6.40
CA ALA A 45 -8.96 -1.71 -7.41
C ALA A 45 -8.96 -0.35 -8.12
N ASN A 46 -10.07 0.38 -8.00
CA ASN A 46 -10.34 1.67 -8.64
C ASN A 46 -11.14 2.59 -7.71
N GLU A 47 -11.18 3.89 -8.05
CA GLU A 47 -11.86 4.92 -7.27
C GLU A 47 -13.38 4.71 -7.20
N GLY A 48 -13.98 4.23 -8.31
CA GLY A 48 -15.41 3.93 -8.38
C GLY A 48 -15.85 2.73 -7.56
N GLY A 49 -14.92 1.92 -7.05
CA GLY A 49 -15.23 0.74 -6.24
C GLY A 49 -16.00 -0.35 -6.97
N SER A 50 -15.93 -0.36 -8.31
CA SER A 50 -16.57 -1.37 -9.16
C SER A 50 -15.71 -2.62 -9.37
N LEU A 51 -14.43 -2.55 -9.02
CA LEU A 51 -13.48 -3.66 -9.09
C LEU A 51 -12.79 -3.85 -7.74
N TYR A 52 -12.49 -5.10 -7.41
CA TYR A 52 -11.82 -5.50 -6.18
C TYR A 52 -10.64 -6.42 -6.49
N ARG A 53 -9.54 -6.24 -5.74
CA ARG A 53 -8.45 -7.21 -5.65
C ARG A 53 -8.73 -8.11 -4.46
N LEU A 54 -8.85 -9.41 -4.68
CA LEU A 54 -8.90 -10.43 -3.64
C LEU A 54 -7.53 -11.10 -3.51
N PHE A 55 -6.85 -10.84 -2.40
CA PHE A 55 -5.54 -11.38 -2.09
C PHE A 55 -5.66 -12.74 -1.41
N PRO A 56 -4.85 -13.74 -1.79
CA PRO A 56 -4.92 -15.08 -1.23
C PRO A 56 -4.47 -15.13 0.24
N SER A 57 -3.73 -14.12 0.70
CA SER A 57 -3.23 -14.01 2.07
C SER A 57 -3.10 -12.56 2.51
N ARG A 58 -3.04 -12.36 3.84
CA ARG A 58 -2.68 -11.07 4.45
C ARG A 58 -1.30 -10.57 4.01
N MET A 59 -0.35 -11.49 3.84
CA MET A 59 1.02 -11.17 3.43
C MET A 59 1.05 -10.49 2.06
N GLU A 60 0.37 -11.06 1.07
CA GLU A 60 0.29 -10.48 -0.28
C GLU A 60 -0.40 -9.12 -0.27
N TYR A 61 -1.47 -8.97 0.52
CA TYR A 61 -2.15 -7.69 0.69
C TYR A 61 -1.23 -6.62 1.28
N ILE A 62 -0.53 -6.94 2.37
CA ILE A 62 0.35 -6.00 3.06
C ILE A 62 1.51 -5.62 2.15
N ALA A 63 2.15 -6.60 1.50
CA ALA A 63 3.25 -6.36 0.58
C ALA A 63 2.82 -5.49 -0.61
N TYR A 64 1.63 -5.73 -1.17
CA TYR A 64 1.07 -4.92 -2.24
C TYR A 64 0.91 -3.45 -1.83
N PHE A 65 0.29 -3.20 -0.68
CA PHE A 65 0.05 -1.82 -0.22
C PHE A 65 1.33 -1.11 0.21
N LEU A 66 2.27 -1.80 0.85
CA LEU A 66 3.59 -1.22 1.14
C LEU A 66 4.34 -0.86 -0.15
N ASN A 67 4.32 -1.73 -1.17
CA ASN A 67 4.89 -1.43 -2.48
C ASN A 67 4.23 -0.21 -3.13
N TYR A 68 2.91 -0.08 -3.02
CA TYR A 68 2.16 1.07 -3.52
C TYR A 68 2.53 2.36 -2.77
N TYR A 69 2.51 2.36 -1.44
CA TYR A 69 2.81 3.55 -0.62
C TYR A 69 4.21 4.09 -0.88
N PHE A 70 5.18 3.18 -1.02
CA PHE A 70 6.56 3.52 -1.34
C PHE A 70 6.84 3.56 -2.85
N SER A 71 5.82 3.55 -3.72
CA SER A 71 5.99 3.78 -5.16
C SER A 71 6.46 5.19 -5.45
N SER A 72 7.20 5.39 -6.54
CA SER A 72 7.65 6.74 -6.93
C SER A 72 6.48 7.69 -7.06
N ASP A 73 5.39 7.21 -7.66
CA ASP A 73 4.25 8.05 -7.98
C ASP A 73 3.51 8.45 -6.70
N ASN A 74 3.37 7.51 -5.75
CA ASN A 74 2.76 7.80 -4.47
C ASN A 74 3.65 8.66 -3.56
N THR A 75 4.96 8.36 -3.44
CA THR A 75 5.84 9.13 -2.54
C THR A 75 5.96 10.59 -2.95
N ILE A 76 5.78 10.90 -4.23
CA ILE A 76 5.75 12.28 -4.74
C ILE A 76 4.44 12.98 -4.35
N GLN A 77 3.30 12.31 -4.48
CA GLN A 77 1.99 12.96 -4.39
C GLN A 77 1.34 12.85 -2.99
N ASP A 78 1.75 11.89 -2.18
CA ASP A 78 1.14 11.58 -0.89
C ASP A 78 1.47 12.65 0.14
N ARG A 79 0.50 13.53 0.38
CA ARG A 79 0.61 14.66 1.31
C ARG A 79 0.87 14.22 2.76
N ARG A 80 0.47 13.00 3.13
CA ARG A 80 0.69 12.47 4.47
C ARG A 80 2.12 11.98 4.62
N MET A 81 2.63 11.23 3.65
CA MET A 81 3.98 10.67 3.70
C MET A 81 5.07 11.73 3.48
N ARG A 82 4.82 12.69 2.59
CA ARG A 82 5.85 13.59 2.06
C ARG A 82 6.68 14.33 3.14
N PRO A 83 6.10 14.92 4.20
CA PRO A 83 6.89 15.58 5.25
C PRO A 83 7.90 14.64 5.90
N ALA A 84 7.47 13.42 6.29
CA ALA A 84 8.35 12.44 6.91
C ALA A 84 9.43 11.92 5.95
N LEU A 85 9.09 11.74 4.66
CA LEU A 85 10.05 11.35 3.65
C LEU A 85 11.14 12.41 3.43
N ILE A 86 10.79 13.71 3.49
CA ILE A 86 11.75 14.81 3.37
C ILE A 86 12.66 14.87 4.61
N GLU A 87 12.07 14.82 5.80
CA GLU A 87 12.79 15.03 7.04
C GLU A 87 13.63 13.81 7.47
N TYR A 88 13.07 12.61 7.33
CA TYR A 88 13.67 11.38 7.86
C TYR A 88 14.09 10.38 6.78
N SER A 89 13.87 10.70 5.49
CA SER A 89 14.11 9.77 4.39
C SER A 89 13.35 8.44 4.55
N GLY A 90 12.19 8.47 5.20
CA GLY A 90 11.38 7.28 5.46
C GLY A 90 10.12 7.59 6.27
N LEU A 91 9.36 6.54 6.57
CA LEU A 91 8.12 6.64 7.33
C LEU A 91 8.13 5.70 8.52
N SER A 92 7.75 6.19 9.70
CA SER A 92 7.72 5.37 10.91
C SER A 92 6.77 4.18 10.74
N VAL A 93 7.12 3.03 11.31
CA VAL A 93 6.24 1.84 11.21
C VAL A 93 4.93 2.06 11.97
N VAL A 94 4.96 2.83 13.07
CA VAL A 94 3.76 3.20 13.81
C VAL A 94 2.81 3.98 12.92
N GLU A 95 3.31 4.99 12.19
CA GLU A 95 2.46 5.76 11.29
C GLU A 95 1.92 4.92 10.14
N LEU A 96 2.73 4.00 9.57
CA LEU A 96 2.28 3.05 8.55
C LEU A 96 1.09 2.21 9.01
N LEU A 97 1.09 1.76 10.28
CA LEU A 97 -0.02 0.97 10.83
C LEU A 97 -1.34 1.76 10.88
N ASP A 98 -1.27 3.09 10.90
CA ASP A 98 -2.43 3.99 10.84
C ASP A 98 -2.90 4.29 9.41
N PHE A 99 -2.30 3.70 8.38
CA PHE A 99 -2.78 3.86 7.00
C PHE A 99 -4.05 3.05 6.82
N GLY A 100 -5.08 3.67 6.25
CA GLY A 100 -6.45 3.12 6.22
C GLY A 100 -6.52 1.66 5.75
N ARG A 101 -5.78 1.28 4.69
CA ARG A 101 -5.77 -0.09 4.18
C ARG A 101 -5.10 -1.10 5.12
N LEU A 102 -4.08 -0.69 5.85
CA LEU A 102 -3.36 -1.56 6.80
C LEU A 102 -4.12 -1.64 8.13
N ARG A 103 -4.61 -0.50 8.63
CA ARG A 103 -5.42 -0.40 9.84
C ARG A 103 -6.70 -1.24 9.76
N LEU A 104 -7.42 -1.17 8.64
CA LEU A 104 -8.70 -1.87 8.46
C LEU A 104 -8.57 -3.40 8.42
N VAL A 105 -7.37 -3.93 8.15
CA VAL A 105 -7.09 -5.35 8.26
C VAL A 105 -6.33 -5.69 9.54
N ASN A 106 -6.21 -4.77 10.51
CA ASN A 106 -5.48 -4.97 11.76
C ASN A 106 -4.05 -5.51 11.52
N THR A 107 -3.32 -4.90 10.58
CA THR A 107 -1.93 -5.26 10.29
C THR A 107 -1.08 -5.13 11.56
N GLN A 108 -0.16 -6.07 11.78
CA GLN A 108 0.77 -6.07 12.89
C GLN A 108 2.19 -5.69 12.44
N LEU A 109 3.00 -5.19 13.38
CA LEU A 109 4.41 -4.83 13.14
C LEU A 109 5.21 -5.96 12.47
N TRP A 110 5.09 -7.19 12.99
CA TRP A 110 5.82 -8.33 12.46
C TRP A 110 5.41 -8.70 11.03
N GLU A 111 4.16 -8.41 10.63
CA GLU A 111 3.70 -8.64 9.26
C GLU A 111 4.33 -7.64 8.28
N ILE A 112 4.52 -6.38 8.71
CA ILE A 112 5.26 -5.38 7.92
C ILE A 112 6.72 -5.82 7.74
N ILE A 113 7.35 -6.26 8.84
CA ILE A 113 8.73 -6.79 8.80
C ILE A 113 8.83 -7.95 7.82
N SER A 114 7.96 -8.93 7.94
CA SER A 114 7.97 -10.11 7.08
C SER A 114 7.66 -9.77 5.62
N ALA A 115 6.70 -8.89 5.34
CA ALA A 115 6.38 -8.47 3.96
C ALA A 115 7.59 -7.79 3.30
N ILE A 116 8.28 -6.91 4.01
CA ILE A 116 9.44 -6.20 3.47
C ILE A 116 10.60 -7.14 3.22
N THR A 117 10.94 -8.01 4.18
CA THR A 117 12.10 -8.91 4.07
C THR A 117 11.90 -10.00 3.01
N THR A 118 10.65 -10.45 2.79
CA THR A 118 10.36 -11.57 1.89
C THR A 118 9.92 -11.16 0.49
N ARG A 119 9.23 -10.02 0.34
CA ARG A 119 8.61 -9.63 -0.93
C ARG A 119 9.14 -8.32 -1.51
N LEU A 120 9.70 -7.40 -0.70
CA LEU A 120 9.98 -6.03 -1.12
C LEU A 120 11.48 -5.70 -1.06
N PRO A 121 12.32 -6.24 -1.97
CA PRO A 121 13.77 -6.06 -1.93
C PRO A 121 14.24 -4.62 -2.13
N HIS A 122 13.37 -3.72 -2.60
CA HIS A 122 13.64 -2.30 -2.79
C HIS A 122 13.39 -1.45 -1.53
N LEU A 123 12.79 -2.03 -0.49
CA LEU A 123 12.59 -1.38 0.81
C LEU A 123 13.57 -1.92 1.84
N LYS A 124 13.84 -1.12 2.87
CA LYS A 124 14.64 -1.53 4.04
C LYS A 124 14.08 -0.89 5.31
N PHE A 125 14.48 -1.44 6.45
CA PHE A 125 14.29 -0.84 7.76
C PHE A 125 15.53 -0.05 8.16
N ASP A 126 15.31 0.99 8.95
CA ASP A 126 16.36 1.77 9.58
C ASP A 126 15.84 2.33 10.92
N ILE A 127 16.74 2.79 11.80
CA ILE A 127 16.41 3.23 13.15
C ILE A 127 16.92 4.66 13.37
N ASN A 128 16.01 5.53 13.80
CA ASN A 128 16.31 6.91 14.14
C ASN A 128 15.88 7.16 15.59
N LYS A 129 16.71 7.90 16.34
CA LYS A 129 16.49 8.13 17.78
C LYS A 129 15.18 8.88 18.07
N SER A 130 14.72 9.73 17.16
CA SER A 130 13.53 10.57 17.32
C SER A 130 12.23 9.87 16.91
N VAL A 131 12.28 9.05 15.85
CA VAL A 131 11.07 8.41 15.26
C VAL A 131 11.01 6.89 15.41
N GLY A 132 12.05 6.27 15.97
CA GLY A 132 12.14 4.83 16.17
C GLY A 132 12.41 4.06 14.88
N LEU A 133 11.72 2.93 14.70
CA LEU A 133 11.83 2.06 13.53
C LEU A 133 11.03 2.67 12.36
N TYR A 134 11.68 2.84 11.21
CA TYR A 134 11.04 3.36 10.01
C TYR A 134 11.39 2.53 8.77
N VAL A 135 10.51 2.63 7.76
CA VAL A 135 10.67 2.01 6.44
C VAL A 135 11.14 3.08 5.46
N CYS A 136 12.12 2.73 4.65
CA CYS A 136 12.63 3.60 3.60
C CYS A 136 12.91 2.84 2.32
N ARG A 137 12.96 3.59 1.21
CA ARG A 137 13.41 3.06 -0.07
C ARG A 137 14.93 2.95 -0.06
N LYS A 138 15.46 1.84 -0.59
CA LYS A 138 16.91 1.65 -0.72
C LYS A 138 17.56 2.65 -1.68
N ASP A 139 16.83 3.03 -2.73
CA ASP A 139 17.29 4.01 -3.72
C ASP A 139 17.18 5.47 -3.24
N LYS A 140 16.60 5.71 -2.06
CA LYS A 140 16.36 7.04 -1.47
C LYS A 140 15.65 8.03 -2.40
N TYR A 141 14.95 7.53 -3.41
CA TYR A 141 14.29 8.38 -4.39
C TYR A 141 12.92 8.83 -3.87
N TYR A 142 12.81 10.12 -3.52
CA TYR A 142 11.59 10.76 -3.05
C TYR A 142 11.20 12.01 -3.87
N ALA A 143 11.92 12.26 -4.97
CA ALA A 143 11.77 13.43 -5.84
C ALA A 143 11.72 14.77 -5.06
N ILE A 144 12.58 14.89 -4.04
CA ILE A 144 12.68 16.09 -3.19
C ILE A 144 13.22 17.27 -4.02
N ASP A 145 14.07 16.99 -5.01
CA ASP A 145 14.71 17.99 -5.88
C ASP A 145 14.17 18.00 -7.32
N ALA A 146 13.14 17.20 -7.63
CA ALA A 146 12.66 17.10 -9.01
C ALA A 146 11.97 18.40 -9.44
N THR A 147 12.51 19.06 -10.46
CA THR A 147 11.86 20.23 -11.07
C THR A 147 10.55 19.80 -11.74
N ILE A 148 9.62 20.75 -11.91
CA ILE A 148 8.34 20.49 -12.59
C ILE A 148 8.57 19.87 -13.99
N GLU A 149 9.64 20.27 -14.67
CA GLU A 149 10.04 19.75 -15.98
C GLU A 149 10.44 18.27 -15.94
N GLU A 150 11.18 17.85 -14.91
CA GLU A 150 11.56 16.44 -14.71
C GLU A 150 10.37 15.53 -14.38
N LEU A 151 9.33 16.09 -13.75
CA LEU A 151 8.08 15.40 -13.49
C LEU A 151 7.23 15.26 -14.76
N LEU A 152 7.20 16.29 -15.62
CA LEU A 152 6.43 16.28 -16.87
C LEU A 152 7.06 15.38 -17.96
N ALA A 153 8.39 15.27 -18.00
CA ALA A 153 9.10 14.43 -18.98
C ALA A 153 8.85 12.92 -18.82
N ARG A 154 8.15 12.48 -17.77
CA ARG A 154 7.88 11.07 -17.45
C ARG A 154 6.43 10.64 -17.66
N VAL A 155 5.57 11.56 -18.09
CA VAL A 155 4.14 11.31 -18.40
C VAL A 155 3.93 10.98 -19.89
N HIS A 156 5.02 10.96 -20.67
CA HIS A 156 5.06 10.60 -22.10
C HIS A 156 5.97 9.38 -22.31
#